data_AF-A0A945R100-F1
#
_entry.id   AF-A0A945R100-F1
#
_cell.length_a   1.000
_cell.length_b   1.000
_cell.length_c   1.000
_cell.angle_alpha   90.00
_cell.angle_beta   90.00
_cell.angle_gamma   90.00
#
_symmetry.space_group_name_H-M   'P 1'
#
loop_
_entity.id
_entity.type
_entity.pdbx_description
1 polymer ?
#
loop_
_entity_poly.entity_id
_entity_poly.type
_entity_poly.pdbx_seq_one_letter_code
_entity_poly.pdbx_strand_id
1 'polypeptide(L)'
;GRVIRDQEGTDALARFIANQMAQNPTLRGFIELIDINLGDAEGAMRQNLNLLKNFAETMIADKPNYRCSSCGFEGKRMRWHCPSCRGWASIRPIFGLEGE
;
A
#
# COMPACT_ATOMS: atom_id res chain seq x y z
N GLY A 1 -12.82 2.37 -0.39
CA GLY A 1 -12.47 3.01 0.88
C GLY A 1 -13.53 4.00 1.34
N ARG A 2 -13.56 5.20 0.74
CA ARG A 2 -14.40 6.33 1.21
C ARG A 2 -15.90 6.02 1.28
N VAL A 3 -16.45 5.33 0.27
CA VAL A 3 -17.89 4.96 0.21
C VAL A 3 -18.34 4.05 1.36
N ILE A 4 -17.52 3.08 1.77
CA ILE A 4 -17.86 2.12 2.83
C ILE A 4 -17.85 2.81 4.20
N ARG A 5 -16.88 3.72 4.42
CA ARG A 5 -16.78 4.51 5.65
C ARG A 5 -18.03 5.36 5.88
N ASP A 6 -18.51 6.00 4.83
CA ASP A 6 -19.63 6.95 4.89
C ASP A 6 -20.99 6.23 5.03
N GLN A 7 -21.10 4.96 4.65
CA GLN A 7 -22.34 4.19 4.69
C GLN A 7 -22.44 3.24 5.89
N GLU A 8 -21.32 2.69 6.37
CA GLU A 8 -21.32 1.57 7.32
C GLU A 8 -20.39 1.78 8.54
N GLY A 9 -19.67 2.90 8.60
CA GLY A 9 -18.81 3.25 9.73
C GLY A 9 -17.39 2.69 9.66
N THR A 10 -16.58 3.00 10.68
CA THR A 10 -15.15 2.66 10.77
C THR A 10 -14.92 1.16 10.96
N ASP A 11 -15.76 0.49 11.74
CA ASP A 11 -15.69 -0.97 11.97
C ASP A 11 -15.92 -1.79 10.70
N ALA A 12 -16.91 -1.40 9.89
CA ALA A 12 -17.20 -2.06 8.63
C ALA A 12 -16.03 -1.89 7.65
N LEU A 13 -15.43 -0.69 7.61
CA LEU A 13 -14.23 -0.43 6.83
C LEU A 13 -13.04 -1.28 7.32
N ALA A 14 -12.80 -1.36 8.64
CA ALA A 14 -11.72 -2.17 9.19
C ALA A 14 -11.85 -3.65 8.80
N ARG A 15 -13.06 -4.21 8.91
CA ARG A 15 -13.35 -5.60 8.51
C ARG A 15 -13.16 -5.83 7.02
N PHE A 16 -13.62 -4.89 6.18
CA PHE A 16 -13.43 -4.97 4.74
C PHE A 16 -11.94 -4.99 4.37
N ILE A 17 -11.15 -4.07 4.93
CA ILE A 17 -9.71 -3.99 4.67
C ILE A 17 -9.00 -5.24 5.18
N ALA A 18 -9.33 -5.74 6.38
CA ALA A 18 -8.78 -6.97 6.93
C ALA A 18 -9.07 -8.19 6.03
N ASN A 19 -10.29 -8.32 5.53
CA ASN A 19 -10.68 -9.41 4.62
C ASN A 19 -9.94 -9.33 3.27
N GLN A 20 -9.81 -8.11 2.72
CA GLN A 20 -9.05 -7.90 1.48
C GLN A 20 -7.56 -8.23 1.67
N MET A 21 -6.98 -7.82 2.78
CA MET A 21 -5.59 -8.13 3.12
C MET A 21 -5.33 -9.62 3.31
N ALA A 22 -6.29 -10.36 3.87
CA ALA A 22 -6.17 -11.81 4.02
C ALA A 22 -6.06 -12.53 2.65
N GLN A 23 -6.69 -11.97 1.62
CA GLN A 23 -6.63 -12.50 0.25
C GLN A 23 -5.42 -11.97 -0.53
N ASN A 24 -5.08 -10.69 -0.35
CA ASN A 24 -4.01 -10.01 -1.05
C ASN A 24 -3.19 -9.17 -0.03
N PRO A 25 -2.21 -9.78 0.65
CA PRO A 25 -1.44 -9.09 1.66
C PRO A 25 -0.53 -8.03 1.02
N THR A 26 -0.76 -6.76 1.36
CA THR A 26 0.05 -5.62 0.92
C THR A 26 0.44 -4.74 2.12
N LEU A 27 1.64 -4.17 2.09
CA LEU A 27 2.10 -3.23 3.12
C LEU A 27 1.24 -1.96 3.16
N ARG A 28 0.73 -1.53 2.00
CA ARG A 28 -0.21 -0.40 1.91
C ARG A 28 -1.52 -0.70 2.62
N GLY A 29 -2.09 -1.90 2.41
CA GLY A 29 -3.29 -2.34 3.11
C GLY A 29 -3.07 -2.43 4.63
N PHE A 30 -1.89 -2.90 5.05
CA PHE A 30 -1.53 -2.96 6.46
C PHE A 30 -1.47 -1.58 7.12
N ILE A 31 -0.85 -0.59 6.46
CA ILE A 31 -0.80 0.79 6.94
C ILE A 31 -2.21 1.38 7.05
N GLU A 32 -3.07 1.17 6.05
CA GLU A 32 -4.47 1.64 6.07
C GLU A 32 -5.25 1.02 7.24
N LEU A 33 -5.06 -0.27 7.51
CA LEU A 33 -5.70 -0.94 8.64
C LEU A 33 -5.23 -0.36 9.98
N ILE A 34 -3.94 -0.07 10.13
CA ILE A 34 -3.41 0.58 11.33
C ILE A 34 -4.02 1.98 11.49
N ASP A 35 -4.12 2.76 10.41
CA ASP A 35 -4.69 4.11 10.44
C ASP A 35 -6.17 4.12 10.86
N ILE A 36 -6.96 3.11 10.45
CA ILE A 36 -8.34 2.95 10.91
C ILE A 36 -8.38 2.69 12.42
N ASN A 37 -7.55 1.77 12.92
CA ASN A 37 -7.52 1.41 14.34
C ASN A 37 -6.90 2.50 15.24
N LEU A 38 -6.07 3.38 14.68
CA LEU A 38 -5.51 4.53 15.40
C LEU A 38 -6.57 5.56 15.81
N GLY A 39 -7.73 5.58 15.16
CA GLY A 39 -8.84 6.49 15.50
C GLY A 39 -9.37 6.28 16.92
N ASP A 40 -9.45 5.02 17.35
CA ASP A 40 -10.06 4.62 18.63
C ASP A 40 -9.02 4.18 19.68
N ALA A 41 -7.74 4.11 19.30
CA ALA A 41 -6.67 3.67 20.19
C ALA A 41 -6.13 4.80 21.09
N GLU A 42 -5.92 4.48 22.36
CA GLU A 42 -5.36 5.38 23.37
C GLU A 42 -4.13 4.80 24.08
N GLY A 43 -3.40 5.65 24.81
CA GLY A 43 -2.29 5.26 25.68
C GLY A 43 -1.22 4.41 24.97
N ALA A 44 -0.82 3.32 25.62
CA ALA A 44 0.21 2.41 25.10
C ALA A 44 -0.17 1.75 23.77
N MET A 45 -1.46 1.47 23.53
CA MET A 45 -1.92 0.87 22.28
C MET A 45 -1.68 1.81 21.10
N ARG A 46 -2.02 3.09 21.25
CA ARG A 46 -1.76 4.11 20.23
C ARG A 46 -0.26 4.24 19.93
N GLN A 47 0.59 4.20 20.95
CA GLN A 47 2.04 4.27 20.76
C GLN A 47 2.57 3.07 19.97
N ASN A 48 2.12 1.85 20.33
CA ASN A 48 2.51 0.63 19.62
C ASN A 48 2.06 0.63 18.16
N LEU A 49 0.82 1.06 17.88
CA LEU A 49 0.31 1.18 16.52
C LEU A 49 1.10 2.19 15.68
N ASN A 50 1.47 3.34 16.23
CA ASN A 50 2.32 4.30 15.53
C ASN A 50 3.71 3.73 15.23
N LEU A 51 4.30 2.95 16.15
CA LEU A 51 5.58 2.28 15.91
C LEU A 51 5.47 1.28 14.75
N LEU A 52 4.42 0.45 14.73
CA LEU A 52 4.18 -0.51 13.65
C LEU A 52 3.94 0.19 12.31
N LYS A 53 3.19 1.30 12.32
CA LYS A 53 2.96 2.13 11.14
C LYS A 53 4.27 2.67 10.56
N ASN A 54 5.08 3.33 11.38
CA ASN A 54 6.35 3.91 10.94
C ASN A 54 7.30 2.85 10.37
N PHE A 55 7.33 1.67 10.98
CA PHE A 55 8.11 0.54 10.47
C PHE A 55 7.64 0.10 9.09
N ALA A 56 6.32 -0.10 8.90
CA ALA A 56 5.75 -0.47 7.62
C ALA A 56 5.95 0.61 6.54
N GLU A 57 5.81 1.89 6.89
CA GLU A 57 6.07 3.01 5.98
C GLU A 57 7.53 3.03 5.50
N THR A 58 8.47 2.73 6.40
CA THR A 58 9.90 2.64 6.07
C THR A 58 10.19 1.53 5.05
N MET A 59 9.46 0.42 5.12
CA MET A 59 9.62 -0.70 4.17
C MET A 59 9.18 -0.34 2.74
N ILE A 60 8.27 0.63 2.57
CA ILE A 60 7.74 1.04 1.26
C ILE A 60 8.28 2.39 0.75
N ALA A 61 8.87 3.23 1.61
CA ALA A 61 9.23 4.61 1.28
C ALA A 61 10.13 4.76 0.05
N ASP A 62 11.04 3.81 -0.17
CA ASP A 62 11.97 3.84 -1.31
C ASP A 62 11.75 2.75 -2.35
N LYS A 63 10.60 2.07 -2.29
CA LYS A 63 10.27 1.04 -3.27
C LYS A 63 9.79 1.68 -4.58
N PRO A 64 10.20 1.14 -5.74
CA PRO A 64 9.64 1.54 -7.02
C PRO A 64 8.20 1.06 -7.12
N ASN A 65 7.35 1.87 -7.76
CA ASN A 65 5.96 1.50 -8.02
C ASN A 65 5.81 0.77 -9.37
N TYR A 66 6.81 0.91 -10.25
CA TYR A 66 6.76 0.41 -11.61
C TYR A 66 8.07 -0.25 -12.02
N ARG A 67 7.97 -1.32 -12.82
CA ARG A 67 9.09 -2.05 -13.40
C ARG A 67 8.86 -2.31 -14.89
N CYS A 68 9.90 -2.14 -15.70
CA CYS A 68 9.90 -2.53 -17.10
C CYS A 68 9.97 -4.06 -17.23
N SER A 69 8.98 -4.68 -17.87
CA SER A 69 8.95 -6.13 -18.09
C SER A 69 9.98 -6.62 -19.12
N SER A 70 10.57 -5.71 -19.90
CA SER A 70 11.57 -6.06 -20.93
C SER A 70 13.01 -5.97 -20.43
N CYS A 71 13.32 -5.02 -19.54
CA CYS A 71 14.71 -4.75 -19.14
C CYS A 71 14.92 -4.52 -17.63
N GLY A 72 13.86 -4.60 -16.82
CA GLY A 72 13.95 -4.46 -15.37
C GLY A 72 14.13 -3.04 -14.85
N PHE A 73 14.09 -1.99 -15.70
CA PHE A 73 14.14 -0.60 -15.23
C PHE A 73 13.02 -0.31 -14.21
N GLU A 74 13.38 0.30 -13.08
CA GLU A 74 12.46 0.59 -11.99
C GLU A 74 12.22 2.10 -11.83
N GLY A 75 11.02 2.49 -11.44
CA GLY A 75 10.69 3.90 -11.23
C GLY A 75 9.46 4.11 -10.35
N LYS A 76 9.37 5.31 -9.74
CA LYS A 76 8.25 5.71 -8.89
C LYS A 76 7.03 6.23 -9.68
N ARG A 77 7.20 6.59 -10.96
CA ARG A 77 6.16 7.15 -11.84
C ARG A 77 5.98 6.32 -13.10
N MET A 78 4.75 6.16 -13.54
CA MET A 78 4.42 5.53 -14.81
C MET A 78 5.03 6.31 -15.98
N ARG A 79 5.64 5.59 -16.91
CA ARG A 79 6.14 6.15 -18.18
C ARG A 79 5.76 5.20 -19.31
N TRP A 80 5.21 5.74 -20.39
CA TRP A 80 4.85 4.95 -21.58
C TRP A 80 6.07 4.47 -22.35
N HIS A 81 7.16 5.24 -22.31
CA HIS A 81 8.41 4.94 -22.99
C HIS A 81 9.51 4.68 -21.95
N CYS A 82 10.14 3.51 -22.02
CA CYS A 82 11.17 3.10 -21.06
C CYS A 82 12.48 3.87 -21.27
N PRO A 83 13.01 4.60 -20.26
CA PRO A 83 14.26 5.34 -20.42
C PRO A 83 15.50 4.46 -20.67
N SER A 84 15.47 3.21 -20.23
CA SER A 84 16.59 2.27 -20.35
C SER A 84 16.59 1.53 -21.68
N CYS A 85 15.54 0.74 -21.98
CA CYS A 85 15.49 -0.07 -23.21
C CYS A 85 14.78 0.59 -24.40
N ARG A 86 14.21 1.79 -24.23
CA ARG A 86 13.46 2.52 -25.27
C ARG A 86 12.22 1.77 -25.81
N GLY A 87 11.76 0.76 -25.07
CA GLY A 87 10.51 0.07 -25.37
C GLY A 87 9.29 0.93 -25.03
N TRP A 88 8.24 0.78 -25.82
CA TRP A 88 6.92 1.36 -25.53
C TRP A 88 6.04 0.36 -24.78
N ALA A 89 5.19 0.86 -23.89
CA ALA A 89 4.21 0.08 -23.12
C ALA A 89 4.79 -1.12 -22.33
N SER A 90 6.08 -1.07 -21.99
CA SER A 90 6.78 -2.13 -21.26
C SER A 90 6.84 -1.91 -19.75
N ILE A 91 6.57 -0.70 -19.25
CA ILE A 91 6.57 -0.38 -17.82
C ILE A 91 5.22 -0.74 -17.22
N ARG A 92 5.22 -1.61 -16.20
CA ARG A 92 4.01 -2.10 -15.50
C ARG A 92 4.09 -1.80 -14.00
N PRO A 93 2.94 -1.66 -13.31
CA PRO A 93 2.93 -1.59 -11.85
C PRO A 93 3.56 -2.84 -11.23
N ILE A 94 4.19 -2.67 -10.07
CA ILE A 94 4.63 -3.77 -9.22
C ILE A 94 3.46 -4.14 -8.30
N PHE A 95 3.12 -5.43 -8.24
CA PHE A 95 2.07 -6.00 -7.39
C PHE A 95 2.68 -6.89 -6.30
N GLY A 96 1.91 -7.16 -5.24
CA GLY A 96 2.30 -8.04 -4.14
C GLY A 96 2.62 -7.27 -2.85
N LEU A 97 3.39 -7.85 -1.94
CA LEU A 97 3.64 -7.29 -0.60
C LEU A 97 4.11 -5.82 -0.61
N GLU A 98 4.96 -5.47 -1.57
CA GLU A 98 5.55 -4.13 -1.73
C GLU A 98 4.78 -3.25 -2.74
N GLY A 99 3.77 -3.82 -3.41
CA GLY A 99 2.99 -3.21 -4.49
C GLY A 99 1.56 -2.88 -4.09
N GLU A 100 0.76 -2.46 -5.07
CA GLU A 100 -0.71 -2.42 -4.95
C GLU A 100 -1.33 -3.81 -5.04
#